data_AF-A0A1X4NHX0-F1
#
_entry.id   AF-A0A1X4NHX0-F1
#
_cell.length_a   1.000
_cell.length_b   1.000
_cell.length_c   1.000
_cell.angle_alpha   90.00
_cell.angle_beta   90.00
_cell.angle_gamma   90.00
#
_symmetry.space_group_name_H-M   'P 1'
#
loop_
_entity.id
_entity.type
_entity.pdbx_description
1 polymer ?
#
loop_
_entity_poly.entity_id
_entity_poly.type
_entity_poly.pdbx_seq_one_letter_code
_entity_poly.pdbx_strand_id
1 'polypeptide(L)' 'MKARVHVMLKDGVLDPQGEAVRHALGGLGFDGVEKVRQGKVIELDLADGTSEDTVREMCEKLLANTVIESYQIEMS' A
#
# COMPACT_ATOMS: atom_id res chain seq x y z
N MET A 1 10.06 -2.96 18.59
CA MET A 1 9.10 -1.97 18.04
C MET A 1 8.58 -2.46 16.70
N LYS A 2 7.36 -2.12 16.28
CA LYS A 2 6.83 -2.48 14.96
C LYS A 2 6.43 -1.25 14.16
N ALA A 3 6.62 -1.28 12.85
CA ALA A 3 6.03 -0.33 11.94
C ALA A 3 5.24 -1.04 10.85
N ARG A 4 4.07 -0.52 10.52
CA ARG A 4 3.27 -0.96 9.37
C ARG A 4 3.24 0.17 8.34
N VAL A 5 3.63 -0.14 7.12
CA VAL A 5 3.62 0.81 6.00
C VAL A 5 2.54 0.38 5.00
N HIS A 6 1.53 1.22 4.83
CA HIS A 6 0.52 1.07 3.80
C HIS A 6 0.97 1.83 2.55
N VAL A 7 1.12 1.14 1.42
CA VAL A 7 1.51 1.75 0.13
C VAL A 7 0.38 1.56 -0.86
N MET A 8 -0.12 2.66 -1.42
CA MET A 8 -1.21 2.67 -2.40
C MET A 8 -0.78 3.45 -3.63
N LEU A 9 -1.26 3.07 -4.81
CA LEU A 9 -1.15 3.92 -5.99
C LEU A 9 -1.82 5.29 -5.71
N LYS A 10 -1.24 6.37 -6.25
CA LYS A 10 -1.84 7.71 -6.18
C LYS A 10 -3.12 7.78 -6.99
N ASP A 11 -3.95 8.77 -6.68
CA ASP A 11 -5.12 9.09 -7.48
C ASP A 11 -4.73 9.46 -8.92
N GLY A 12 -5.52 9.00 -9.89
CA GLY A 12 -5.23 9.16 -11.31
C GLY A 12 -4.25 8.14 -11.89
N VAL A 13 -3.54 7.36 -11.07
CA VAL A 13 -2.71 6.25 -11.56
C VAL A 13 -3.58 5.02 -11.79
N LEU A 14 -3.55 4.51 -13.02
CA LEU A 14 -4.26 3.30 -13.42
C LEU A 14 -3.78 2.09 -12.60
N ASP A 15 -4.72 1.28 -12.14
CA ASP A 15 -4.47 0.04 -11.40
C ASP A 15 -5.05 -1.17 -12.16
N PRO A 16 -4.29 -1.75 -13.11
CA PRO A 16 -4.75 -2.91 -13.86
C PRO A 16 -5.01 -4.15 -12.98
N GLN A 17 -4.33 -4.26 -11.83
CA GLN A 17 -4.51 -5.41 -10.94
C GLN A 17 -5.82 -5.29 -10.16
N GLY A 18 -6.11 -4.11 -9.60
CA GLY A 18 -7.40 -3.81 -8.99
C GLY A 18 -8.55 -4.02 -9.97
N GLU A 19 -8.41 -3.60 -11.22
CA GLU A 19 -9.39 -3.82 -12.28
C GLU A 19 -9.66 -5.32 -12.52
N ALA A 20 -8.60 -6.13 -12.62
CA ALA A 20 -8.72 -7.57 -12.80
C ALA A 20 -9.41 -8.25 -11.61
N VAL A 21 -9.09 -7.82 -10.38
CA VAL A 21 -9.75 -8.31 -9.16
C VAL A 21 -11.23 -7.95 -9.14
N ARG A 22 -11.59 -6.70 -9.49
CA ARG A 22 -13.01 -6.28 -9.58
C ARG A 22 -13.78 -7.16 -10.58
N HIS A 23 -13.20 -7.40 -11.76
CA HIS A 23 -13.82 -8.27 -12.76
C HIS A 23 -14.02 -9.69 -12.23
N ALA A 24 -12.99 -10.27 -11.60
CA ALA A 24 -13.08 -11.61 -11.03
C ALA A 24 -14.16 -11.71 -9.95
N LEU A 25 -14.30 -10.68 -9.09
CA LEU A 25 -15.36 -10.62 -8.08
C LEU A 25 -16.76 -10.58 -8.71
N GLY A 26 -16.96 -9.82 -9.79
CA GLY A 26 -18.21 -9.83 -10.56
C GLY A 26 -18.53 -11.22 -11.13
N GLY A 27 -17.53 -11.91 -11.68
CA GLY A 27 -17.69 -13.30 -12.16
C GLY A 27 -18.09 -14.31 -11.07
N LEU A 28 -17.86 -13.98 -9.80
CA LEU A 28 -18.27 -14.77 -8.63
C LEU A 28 -19.62 -14.34 -8.04
N GLY A 29 -20.30 -13.34 -8.63
CA GLY A 29 -21.60 -12.83 -8.20
C GLY A 29 -21.54 -11.68 -7.18
N PHE A 30 -20.39 -11.06 -6.96
CA PHE A 30 -20.23 -9.90 -6.07
C PHE A 30 -20.42 -8.57 -6.82
N ASP A 31 -21.59 -8.37 -7.43
CA ASP A 31 -21.87 -7.21 -8.32
C ASP A 31 -21.87 -5.85 -7.62
N GLY A 32 -21.93 -5.82 -6.28
CA GLY A 32 -21.87 -4.58 -5.49
C GLY A 32 -20.48 -3.94 -5.39
N VAL A 33 -19.42 -4.57 -5.92
CA VAL A 33 -18.05 -4.04 -5.87
C VAL A 33 -17.79 -3.11 -7.05
N GLU A 34 -17.97 -1.81 -6.84
CA GLU A 34 -17.84 -0.81 -7.91
C GLU A 34 -16.38 -0.51 -8.30
N LYS A 35 -15.45 -0.59 -7.35
CA LYS A 35 -14.04 -0.27 -7.55
C LYS A 35 -13.16 -1.06 -6.59
N VAL A 36 -12.03 -1.53 -7.11
CA VAL A 36 -10.97 -2.13 -6.30
C VAL A 36 -9.69 -1.34 -6.51
N ARG A 37 -8.96 -1.12 -5.43
CA ARG A 37 -7.60 -0.58 -5.43
C ARG A 37 -6.70 -1.57 -4.72
N GLN A 38 -5.64 -1.98 -5.38
CA GLN A 38 -4.63 -2.84 -4.80
C GLN A 38 -3.42 -2.01 -4.37
N GLY A 39 -2.85 -2.40 -3.24
CA GLY A 39 -1.63 -1.83 -2.71
C GLY A 39 -0.84 -2.88 -1.92
N LYS A 40 0.09 -2.40 -1.11
CA LYS A 40 0.96 -3.23 -0.28
C LYS A 40 0.79 -2.84 1.18
N VAL A 41 0.85 -3.82 2.07
CA VAL A 41 1.07 -3.61 3.51
C VAL A 41 2.40 -4.25 3.83
N ILE A 42 3.32 -3.47 4.40
CA ILE A 42 4.67 -3.90 4.74
C ILE A 42 4.81 -3.79 6.24
N GLU A 43 5.03 -4.92 6.92
CA GLU A 43 5.28 -4.97 8.35
C GLU A 43 6.78 -5.08 8.62
N LEU A 44 7.28 -4.23 9.50
CA LEU A 44 8.68 -4.15 9.89
C LEU A 44 8.79 -4.41 11.39
N ASP A 45 9.59 -5.40 11.76
CA ASP A 45 10.08 -5.57 13.13
C ASP A 45 11.36 -4.74 13.29
N LEU A 46 11.29 -3.69 14.12
CA LEU A 46 12.33 -2.69 14.27
C LEU A 46 13.05 -2.84 15.62
N ALA A 47 14.35 -2.59 15.60
CA ALA A 47 15.14 -2.43 16.81
C ALA A 47 14.67 -1.21 17.62
N ASP A 48 14.82 -1.27 18.94
CA ASP A 48 14.45 -0.18 19.83
C ASP A 48 15.24 1.10 19.50
N GLY A 49 14.56 2.25 19.53
CA GLY A 49 15.13 3.54 19.17
C GLY A 49 15.14 3.86 17.67
N THR A 50 14.65 2.96 16.81
CA THR A 50 14.41 3.29 15.40
C THR A 50 13.31 4.36 15.29
N SER A 51 13.59 5.48 14.62
CA SER A 51 12.65 6.59 14.50
C SER A 51 11.72 6.44 13.28
N GLU A 52 10.60 7.17 13.30
CA GLU A 52 9.70 7.27 12.14
C GLU A 52 10.43 7.86 10.91
N ASP A 53 11.35 8.81 11.11
CA ASP A 53 12.12 9.42 10.03
C ASP A 53 12.98 8.39 9.27
N THR A 54 13.55 7.42 9.99
CA THR A 54 14.29 6.31 9.38
C THR A 54 13.36 5.42 8.55
N VAL A 55 12.14 5.14 9.03
CA VAL A 55 11.14 4.39 8.25
C VAL A 55 10.68 5.19 7.02
N ARG A 56 10.55 6.51 7.14
CA ARG A 56 10.23 7.41 6.03
C ARG A 56 11.30 7.34 4.94
N GLU A 57 12.57 7.38 5.32
CA GLU A 57 13.70 7.22 4.40
C GLU A 57 13.68 5.87 3.68
N MET A 58 13.33 4.78 4.39
CA MET A 58 13.12 3.46 3.75
C MET A 58 12.01 3.52 2.70
N CYS A 59 10.90 4.22 2.99
CA CYS A 59 9.79 4.37 2.06
C CYS A 59 10.20 5.13 0.80
N GLU A 60 10.92 6.23 0.94
CA GLU A 60 11.39 7.05 -0.17
C GLU A 60 12.44 6.36 -1.05
N LYS A 61 13.30 5.54 -0.44
CA LYS A 61 14.40 4.87 -1.15
C LYS A 61 14.03 3.53 -1.76
N LEU A 62 13.05 2.82 -1.18
CA LEU A 62 12.78 1.43 -1.55
C LEU A 62 11.31 1.02 -1.48
N LEU A 63 10.63 1.26 -0.37
CA LEU A 63 9.35 0.59 -0.10
C LEU A 63 8.21 1.13 -0.97
N ALA A 64 8.30 2.38 -1.42
CA ALA A 64 7.33 3.02 -2.30
C ALA A 64 8.00 3.70 -3.49
N ASN A 65 7.41 3.55 -4.68
CA ASN A 65 7.74 4.39 -5.81
C ASN A 65 6.99 5.72 -5.68
N THR A 66 7.61 6.71 -5.05
CA THR A 66 7.00 8.00 -4.71
C THR A 66 6.52 8.84 -5.89
N VAL A 67 6.85 8.46 -7.14
CA VAL A 67 6.27 9.09 -8.34
C VAL A 67 4.79 8.70 -8.47
N ILE A 68 4.48 7.41 -8.33
CA ILE A 68 3.16 6.81 -8.64
C ILE A 68 2.42 6.24 -7.43
N GLU A 69 3.10 6.05 -6.29
CA GLU A 69 2.56 5.52 -5.05
C GLU A 69 2.63 6.59 -3.94
N SER A 70 1.67 6.55 -3.01
CA SER A 70 1.71 7.22 -1.72
C SER A 70 1.82 6.17 -0.61
N TYR A 71 2.31 6.58 0.56
CA TYR A 71 2.41 5.68 1.70
C TYR A 71 1.99 6.35 3.02
N GLN A 72 1.59 5.53 3.99
CA GLN A 72 1.30 5.90 5.37
C GLN A 72 2.05 4.96 6.31
N ILE A 73 2.62 5.51 7.39
CA ILE A 73 3.39 4.77 8.39
C ILE A 73 2.59 4.77 9.69
N GLU A 74 2.42 3.59 10.28
CA GLU A 74 1.87 3.39 11.62
C GLU A 74 2.95 2.74 12.49
N MET A 75 3.32 3.36 13.61
CA MET A 75 4.28 2.81 14.57
C MET A 75 3.57 2.26 15.81
N SER A 76 4.06 1.12 16.34
CA SER A 76 3.51 0.43 17.52
C SER A 76 4.57 -0.25 18.39
#